data_AF-A0A387HCL2-F1
#
_entry.id   AF-A0A387HCL2-F1
#
_cell.length_a   1.000
_cell.length_b   1.000
_cell.length_c   1.000
_cell.angle_alpha   90.00
_cell.angle_beta   90.00
_cell.angle_gamma   90.00
#
_symmetry.space_group_name_H-M   'P 1'
#
loop_
_entity.id
_entity.type
_entity.pdbx_description
1 polymer ?
#
loop_
_entity_poly.entity_id
_entity_poly.type
_entity_poly.pdbx_seq_one_letter_code
_entity_poly.pdbx_strand_id
1 'polypeptide(L)'
;MAVVELFGIPRHRWGIGGVPATMSTPIVSLNVREAALHVPGVDNAPTQLITSITDAVVEVFGESVRRHVTVYVVGVPAGRSGVGGEVDPPPAN
;
A
#
# COMPACT_ATOMS: atom_id res chain seq x y z
N MET A 1 -9.15 -1.87 -12.46
CA MET A 1 -8.54 -3.17 -12.11
C MET A 1 -7.45 -2.90 -11.08
N ALA A 2 -7.42 -3.65 -10.00
CA ALA A 2 -6.32 -3.63 -9.04
C ALA A 2 -5.59 -4.98 -9.13
N VAL A 3 -4.26 -4.94 -9.11
CA VAL A 3 -3.42 -6.15 -9.05
C VAL A 3 -2.92 -6.27 -7.61
N VAL A 4 -3.06 -7.48 -7.03
CA VAL A 4 -2.62 -7.76 -5.66
C VAL A 4 -1.61 -8.89 -5.72
N GLU A 5 -0.42 -8.62 -5.19
CA GLU A 5 0.61 -9.63 -4.98
C GLU A 5 0.67 -9.97 -3.50
N LEU A 6 0.69 -11.26 -3.18
CA LEU A 6 0.80 -11.74 -1.80
C LEU A 6 2.14 -12.46 -1.62
N PHE A 7 2.98 -11.89 -0.76
CA PHE A 7 4.27 -12.46 -0.40
C PHE A 7 4.22 -13.05 1.01
N GLY A 8 4.25 -14.38 1.09
CA GLY A 8 4.41 -15.08 2.36
C GLY A 8 5.88 -15.10 2.79
N ILE A 9 6.19 -14.58 3.97
CA ILE A 9 7.53 -14.68 4.54
C ILE A 9 7.57 -15.86 5.52
N PRO A 10 8.51 -16.82 5.36
CA PRO A 10 8.63 -17.93 6.30
C PRO A 10 8.87 -17.45 7.74
N ARG A 11 8.43 -18.26 8.71
CA ARG A 11 8.68 -17.98 10.13
C ARG A 11 10.16 -17.72 10.39
N HIS A 12 10.45 -16.77 11.28
CA HIS A 12 11.81 -16.36 11.65
C HIS A 12 12.66 -15.72 10.52
N ARG A 13 12.06 -15.43 9.35
CA ARG A 13 12.72 -14.69 8.25
C ARG A 13 12.27 -13.23 8.17
N TRP A 14 11.49 -12.80 9.16
CA TRP A 14 11.05 -11.42 9.33
C TRP A 14 11.48 -10.93 10.71
N GLY A 15 11.99 -9.71 10.80
CA GLY A 15 12.47 -9.14 12.06
C GLY A 15 12.20 -7.65 12.16
N ILE A 16 12.01 -7.17 13.38
CA ILE A 16 11.78 -5.76 13.72
C ILE A 16 12.85 -5.36 14.72
N GLY A 17 13.57 -4.27 14.45
CA GLY A 17 14.66 -3.82 15.34
C GLY A 17 15.77 -4.85 15.52
N GLY A 18 16.01 -5.72 14.51
CA GLY A 18 17.03 -6.76 14.57
C GLY A 18 16.62 -8.05 15.29
N VAL A 19 15.39 -8.14 15.80
CA VAL A 19 14.87 -9.34 16.49
C VAL A 19 13.82 -10.03 15.61
N PRO A 20 13.83 -11.38 15.47
CA PRO A 20 12.78 -12.08 14.75
C PRO A 20 11.39 -11.72 15.28
N ALA A 21 10.48 -11.36 14.38
CA ALA A 21 9.13 -10.99 14.75
C ALA A 21 8.39 -12.21 15.32
N THR A 22 7.75 -12.01 16.47
CA THR A 22 6.96 -13.05 17.17
C THR A 22 5.47 -12.98 16.84
N MET A 23 5.05 -11.96 16.10
CA MET A 23 3.69 -11.71 15.66
C MET A 23 3.66 -11.26 14.20
N SER A 24 2.49 -11.34 13.56
CA SER A 24 2.30 -10.88 12.19
C SER A 24 2.51 -9.37 12.09
N THR A 25 3.35 -8.95 11.15
CA THR A 25 3.63 -7.54 10.86
C THR A 25 3.47 -7.27 9.37
N PRO A 26 2.23 -7.11 8.91
CA PRO A 26 1.93 -6.98 7.49
C PRO A 26 2.51 -5.70 6.91
N ILE A 27 3.04 -5.80 5.69
CA ILE A 27 3.41 -4.64 4.87
C ILE A 27 2.51 -4.64 3.65
N VAL A 28 1.88 -3.50 3.38
CA VAL A 28 1.13 -3.25 2.16
C VAL A 28 1.85 -2.15 1.39
N SER A 29 2.21 -2.44 0.13
CA SER A 29 2.72 -1.42 -0.80
C SER A 29 1.67 -1.17 -1.88
N LEU A 30 1.02 -0.01 -1.82
CA LEU A 30 0.08 0.43 -2.83
C LEU A 30 0.82 1.29 -3.85
N ASN A 31 1.09 0.70 -5.01
CA ASN A 31 1.56 1.45 -6.18
C ASN A 31 0.35 2.02 -6.92
N VAL A 32 0.32 3.33 -7.10
CA VAL A 32 -0.81 4.03 -7.70
C VAL A 32 -0.31 5.20 -8.53
N ARG A 33 -1.03 5.60 -9.59
CA ARG A 33 -0.70 6.83 -10.32
C ARG A 33 -0.66 8.04 -9.38
N GLU A 34 0.38 8.86 -9.50
CA GLU A 34 0.56 10.07 -8.70
C GLU A 34 -0.67 11.01 -8.78
N ALA A 35 -1.24 11.15 -9.97
CA ALA A 35 -2.43 11.97 -10.20
C ALA A 35 -3.66 11.51 -9.39
N ALA A 36 -3.76 10.20 -9.11
CA ALA A 36 -4.87 9.66 -8.32
C ALA A 36 -4.72 9.94 -6.81
N LEU A 37 -3.58 10.46 -6.36
CA LEU A 37 -3.40 10.93 -4.99
C LEU A 37 -3.90 12.37 -4.79
N HIS A 38 -4.22 13.08 -5.87
CA HIS A 38 -4.57 14.50 -5.89
C HIS A 38 -5.97 14.76 -6.46
N VAL A 39 -6.95 13.92 -6.11
CA VAL A 39 -8.31 14.01 -6.65
C VAL A 39 -9.02 15.26 -6.12
N PRO A 40 -9.60 16.11 -6.99
CA PRO A 40 -10.38 17.27 -6.55
C PRO A 40 -11.51 16.87 -5.61
N GLY A 41 -11.62 17.57 -4.47
CA GLY A 41 -12.63 17.29 -3.45
C GLY A 41 -12.28 16.15 -2.48
N VAL A 42 -11.09 15.55 -2.59
CA VAL A 42 -10.58 14.57 -1.63
C VAL A 42 -9.33 15.13 -0.96
N ASP A 43 -9.51 15.68 0.24
CA ASP A 43 -8.39 16.18 1.03
C ASP A 43 -7.58 15.03 1.64
N ASN A 44 -6.25 15.11 1.57
CA ASN A 44 -5.32 14.15 2.16
C ASN A 44 -5.62 12.68 1.77
N ALA A 45 -5.88 12.41 0.49
CA ALA A 45 -6.14 11.06 -0.02
C ALA A 45 -5.12 9.99 0.47
N PRO A 46 -3.79 10.26 0.54
CA PRO A 46 -2.84 9.30 1.09
C PRO A 46 -3.14 8.89 2.54
N THR A 47 -3.50 9.84 3.41
CA THR A 47 -3.86 9.57 4.80
C THR A 47 -5.11 8.70 4.89
N GLN A 48 -6.13 9.00 4.09
CA GLN A 48 -7.36 8.21 4.07
C GLN A 48 -7.10 6.77 3.58
N LEU A 49 -6.25 6.59 2.57
CA LEU A 49 -5.84 5.28 2.07
C LEU A 49 -5.06 4.49 3.14
N ILE A 50 -4.09 5.12 3.81
CA ILE A 50 -3.31 4.48 4.88
C ILE A 50 -4.23 3.98 6.00
N THR A 51 -5.17 4.82 6.45
CA THR A 51 -6.13 4.45 7.49
C THR A 51 -7.01 3.29 7.04
N SER A 52 -7.63 3.40 5.87
CA SER A 52 -8.57 2.39 5.35
C SER A 52 -7.91 1.04 5.11
N ILE A 53 -6.68 1.03 4.58
CA ILE A 53 -5.90 -0.20 4.39
C ILE A 53 -5.52 -0.81 5.73
N THR A 54 -5.11 0.02 6.70
CA THR A 54 -4.77 -0.46 8.05
C THR A 54 -5.98 -1.10 8.72
N ASP A 55 -7.16 -0.47 8.61
CA ASP A 55 -8.41 -1.00 9.16
C ASP A 55 -8.78 -2.34 8.51
N ALA A 56 -8.67 -2.46 7.19
CA ALA A 56 -8.92 -3.71 6.47
C ALA A 56 -7.95 -4.83 6.89
N VAL A 57 -6.67 -4.53 7.10
CA VAL A 57 -5.69 -5.51 7.61
C VAL A 57 -6.04 -5.94 9.03
N VAL A 58 -6.46 -5.00 9.87
CA VAL A 58 -6.89 -5.26 11.24
C VAL A 58 -8.16 -6.11 11.30
N GLU A 59 -9.10 -5.91 10.39
CA GLU A 59 -10.32 -6.73 10.29
C GLU A 59 -9.98 -8.22 10.09
N VAL A 60 -8.93 -8.51 9.32
CA VAL A 60 -8.51 -9.89 9.01
C VAL A 60 -7.62 -10.49 10.10
N PHE A 61 -6.63 -9.74 10.58
CA PHE A 61 -5.59 -10.26 11.50
C PHE A 61 -5.87 -9.96 12.99
N GLY A 62 -6.86 -9.13 13.29
CA GLY A 62 -7.22 -8.66 14.63
C GLY A 62 -6.48 -7.39 15.06
N GLU A 63 -7.01 -6.72 16.09
CA GLU A 63 -6.53 -5.42 16.56
C GLU A 63 -5.05 -5.40 17.03
N SER A 64 -4.53 -6.55 17.47
CA SER A 64 -3.15 -6.68 17.95
C SER A 64 -2.10 -6.30 16.89
N VAL A 65 -2.42 -6.45 15.60
CA VAL A 65 -1.47 -6.12 14.53
C VAL A 65 -1.46 -4.63 14.17
N ARG A 66 -2.44 -3.81 14.58
CA ARG A 66 -2.60 -2.41 14.12
C ARG A 66 -1.32 -1.59 14.21
N ARG A 67 -0.62 -1.66 15.34
CA ARG A 67 0.64 -0.92 15.57
C ARG A 67 1.83 -1.41 14.75
N HIS A 68 1.67 -2.55 14.08
CA HIS A 68 2.70 -3.24 13.31
C HIS A 68 2.38 -3.29 11.81
N VAL A 69 1.22 -2.79 11.39
CA VAL A 69 0.88 -2.64 9.98
C VAL A 69 1.69 -1.48 9.42
N THR A 70 2.40 -1.73 8.31
CA THR A 70 3.07 -0.68 7.54
C THR A 70 2.39 -0.55 6.20
N VAL A 71 1.99 0.67 5.84
CA VAL A 71 1.42 0.97 4.52
C VAL A 71 2.33 1.95 3.80
N TYR A 72 2.81 1.56 2.63
CA TYR A 72 3.50 2.44 1.70
C TYR A 72 2.55 2.83 0.58
N VAL A 73 2.28 4.13 0.44
CA VAL A 73 1.59 4.69 -0.73
C VAL A 73 2.66 5.22 -1.67
N VAL A 74 2.83 4.56 -2.80
CA VAL A 74 3.89 4.85 -3.77
C VAL A 74 3.25 5.43 -5.02
N GLY A 75 3.44 6.73 -5.22
CA GLY A 75 2.98 7.44 -6.40
C GLY A 75 3.87 7.15 -7.62
N VAL A 76 3.24 6.76 -8.73
CA VAL A 76 3.89 6.51 -10.00
C VAL A 76 3.67 7.73 -10.90
N PRO A 77 4.74 8.46 -11.27
CA PRO A 77 4.63 9.60 -12.17
C PRO A 77 4.04 9.22 -13.52
N ALA A 78 3.37 10.17 -14.17
CA ALA A 78 2.90 10.01 -15.54
C ALA A 78 4.03 9.55 -16.48
N GLY A 79 3.71 8.70 -17.46
CA GLY A 79 4.70 8.16 -18.38
C GLY A 79 5.56 7.02 -17.83
N ARG A 80 5.39 6.62 -16.56
CA ARG A 80 6.18 5.54 -15.92
C ARG A 80 5.36 4.28 -15.56
N SER A 81 4.09 4.25 -15.92
CA SER A 81 3.23 3.07 -15.87
C SER A 81 2.54 2.89 -17.23
N GLY A 82 2.05 1.68 -17.46
CA GLY A 82 1.24 1.37 -18.64
C GLY A 82 0.49 0.06 -18.45
N VAL A 83 -0.58 -0.11 -19.21
CA VAL A 83 -1.42 -1.32 -19.19
C VAL A 83 -1.63 -1.77 -20.63
N GLY A 84 -1.45 -3.07 -20.90
CA GLY A 84 -1.64 -3.62 -22.26
C GLY A 84 -0.63 -3.10 -23.29
N GLY A 85 0.50 -2.53 -22.87
CA GLY A 85 1.50 -1.92 -23.76
C GLY A 85 1.28 -0.44 -24.04
N GLU A 86 0.23 0.17 -23.49
CA GLU A 86 -0.03 1.61 -23.60
C GLU A 86 0.43 2.33 -22.34
N VAL A 87 1.16 3.43 -22.52
CA VAL A 87 1.64 4.27 -21.42
C VAL A 87 0.46 5.04 -20.83
N ASP A 88 0.38 5.08 -19.51
CA ASP A 88 -0.61 5.90 -18.81
C ASP A 88 -0.38 7.38 -19.17
N PRO A 89 -1.37 8.06 -19.78
CA PRO A 89 -1.19 9.42 -20.25
C PRO A 89 -1.00 10.38 -19.08
N PRO A 90 -0.30 11.51 -19.29
CA PRO A 90 -0.27 12.58 -18.31
C PRO A 90 -1.69 13.04 -17.98
N PRO A 91 -1.94 13.55 -16.74
CA PRO A 91 -3.24 14.10 -16.40
C PRO A 91 -3.64 15.16 -17.43
N ALA A 92 -4.92 15.17 -17.81
CA ALA A 92 -5.46 16.18 -18.71
C ALA A 92 -5.35 17.55 -18.03
N ASN A 93 -4.76 18.52 -18.74
CA ASN A 93 -4.67 19.91 -18.31
C ASN A 93 -6.04 20.56 -18.17
#